data_AF-A0A6P6E627-F1
#
_entry.id   AF-A0A6P6E627-F1
#
_cell.length_a   1.000
_cell.length_b   1.000
_cell.length_c   1.000
_cell.angle_alpha   90.00
_cell.angle_beta   90.00
_cell.angle_gamma   90.00
#
_symmetry.space_group_name_H-M   'P 1'
#
loop_
_entity.id
_entity.type
_entity.pdbx_description
1 polymer ?
#
loop_
_entity_poly.entity_id
_entity_poly.type
_entity_poly.pdbx_seq_one_letter_code
_entity_poly.pdbx_strand_id
1 'polypeptide(L)' 'MAASRLPPGALTLKQFLRRQQVLLLYRRILQAIRQVPDASDRKYLKNWAREEFKRNKSATEEWPPVGSPAY' A
#
# COMPACT_ATOMS: atom_id res chain seq x y z
N MET A 1 24.18 12.60 -22.59
CA MET A 1 23.07 12.45 -21.61
C MET A 1 23.63 11.75 -20.38
N ALA A 2 23.56 12.36 -19.20
CA ALA A 2 24.11 11.76 -17.98
C ALA A 2 23.32 10.49 -17.65
N ALA A 3 24.00 9.34 -17.58
CA ALA A 3 23.40 8.08 -17.16
C ALA A 3 22.84 8.25 -15.73
N SER A 4 21.60 7.81 -15.52
CA SER A 4 21.00 7.79 -14.19
C SER A 4 21.88 6.95 -13.26
N ARG A 5 22.35 7.56 -12.16
CA ARG A 5 23.14 6.86 -11.13
C ARG A 5 22.31 5.89 -10.27
N LEU A 6 21.05 5.68 -10.64
CA LEU A 6 20.13 4.85 -9.90
C LEU A 6 20.36 3.38 -10.30
N PRO A 7 20.47 2.46 -9.33
CA PRO A 7 20.64 1.06 -9.63
C PRO A 7 19.44 0.53 -10.45
N PRO A 8 19.66 -0.42 -11.37
CA PRO A 8 18.57 -1.06 -12.09
C PRO A 8 17.63 -1.73 -11.07
N GLY A 9 16.37 -1.28 -11.05
CA GLY A 9 15.35 -1.68 -10.06
C GLY A 9 14.99 -0.61 -9.02
N ALA A 10 15.63 0.57 -9.04
CA ALA A 10 15.20 1.70 -8.23
C ALA A 10 13.78 2.14 -8.60
N LEU A 11 12.92 2.28 -7.58
CA LEU A 11 11.57 2.82 -7.76
C LEU A 11 11.66 4.26 -8.27
N THR A 12 10.72 4.64 -9.14
CA THR A 12 10.53 6.06 -9.47
C THR A 12 10.11 6.82 -8.21
N LEU A 13 10.32 8.14 -8.17
CA LEU A 13 9.93 8.97 -7.02
C LEU A 13 8.43 8.79 -6.68
N LYS A 14 7.56 8.73 -7.70
CA LYS A 14 6.13 8.48 -7.55
C LYS A 14 5.85 7.12 -6.89
N GLN A 15 6.50 6.06 -7.37
CA GLN A 15 6.38 4.71 -6.80
C GLN A 15 6.90 4.65 -5.36
N PHE A 16 8.00 5.35 -5.06
CA PHE A 16 8.58 5.43 -3.72
C PHE A 16 7.61 6.12 -2.74
N LEU A 17 7.07 7.28 -3.12
CA LEU A 17 6.11 8.02 -2.29
C LEU A 17 4.83 7.21 -2.07
N ARG A 18 4.29 6.56 -3.11
CA ARG A 18 3.14 5.65 -2.98
C ARG A 18 3.44 4.51 -2.01
N ARG A 19 4.62 3.89 -2.09
CA ARG A 19 5.03 2.83 -1.16
C ARG A 19 5.11 3.33 0.28
N GLN A 20 5.61 4.55 0.51
CA GLN A 20 5.62 5.17 1.84
C GLN A 20 4.20 5.36 2.39
N GLN A 21 3.27 5.88 1.59
CA GLN A 21 1.87 6.07 1.99
C GLN A 21 1.19 4.75 2.36
N VAL A 22 1.36 3.70 1.54
CA VAL A 22 0.81 2.36 1.80
C VAL A 22 1.39 1.76 3.10
N LEU A 23 2.69 1.91 3.35
CA LEU A 23 3.32 1.43 4.58
C LEU A 23 2.83 2.19 5.82
N LEU A 24 2.63 3.51 5.72
CA LEU A 24 2.06 4.31 6.80
C LEU A 24 0.62 3.89 7.11
N LEU A 25 -0.20 3.66 6.09
CA LEU A 25 -1.56 3.16 6.25
C LEU A 25 -1.58 1.79 6.96
N TYR A 26 -0.74 0.85 6.50
CA TYR A 26 -0.62 -0.46 7.11
C TYR A 26 -0.27 -0.38 8.61
N ARG A 27 0.69 0.47 8.98
CA ARG A 27 1.07 0.69 10.39
C ARG A 27 -0.09 1.26 11.21
N ARG A 28 -0.82 2.25 10.69
CA ARG A 28 -1.99 2.85 11.35
C ARG A 28 -3.09 1.82 11.60
N ILE A 29 -3.38 0.97 10.61
CA ILE A 29 -4.35 -0.13 10.76
C ILE A 29 -3.91 -1.09 11.86
N LEU A 30 -2.64 -1.53 11.86
CA LEU A 30 -2.15 -2.41 12.91
C LEU A 30 -2.17 -1.78 14.31
N GLN A 31 -1.95 -0.47 14.42
CA GLN A 31 -2.08 0.26 15.67
C GLN A 31 -3.54 0.34 16.14
N ALA A 32 -4.48 0.61 15.24
CA ALA A 32 -5.91 0.60 15.56
C ALA A 32 -6.37 -0.79 16.04
N ILE A 33 -5.95 -1.86 15.35
CA ILE A 33 -6.26 -3.24 15.75
C ILE A 33 -5.76 -3.52 17.17
N ARG A 34 -4.60 -2.99 17.58
CA ARG A 34 -4.08 -3.21 18.95
C ARG A 34 -4.97 -2.64 20.04
N GLN A 35 -5.81 -1.65 19.74
CA GLN A 35 -6.75 -1.06 20.70
C GLN A 35 -8.03 -1.87 20.89
N VAL A 36 -8.25 -2.90 20.06
CA VAL A 36 -9.41 -3.79 20.21
C VAL A 36 -9.26 -4.63 21.49
N PRO A 37 -10.27 -4.64 22.38
CA PRO A 37 -10.16 -5.32 23.68
C PRO A 37 -10.11 -6.85 23.53
N ASP A 38 -10.89 -7.40 22.61
CA ASP A 38 -10.95 -8.86 22.41
C ASP A 38 -9.70 -9.41 21.70
N ALA A 39 -9.16 -10.52 22.20
CA ALA A 39 -7.96 -11.13 21.64
C ALA A 39 -8.22 -11.90 20.34
N SER A 40 -9.41 -12.48 20.20
CA SER A 40 -9.83 -13.23 19.01
C SER A 40 -10.06 -12.28 17.83
N ASP A 41 -10.76 -11.16 18.08
CA ASP A 41 -10.99 -10.11 17.09
C ASP A 41 -9.68 -9.47 16.64
N ARG A 42 -8.76 -9.19 17.57
CA ARG A 42 -7.41 -8.72 17.21
C ARG A 42 -6.69 -9.67 16.26
N LYS A 43 -6.75 -10.97 16.55
CA LYS A 43 -6.11 -11.99 15.71
C LYS A 43 -6.77 -12.06 14.34
N TYR A 44 -8.09 -12.04 14.29
CA TYR A 44 -8.87 -12.04 13.05
C TYR A 44 -8.54 -10.82 12.19
N LEU A 45 -8.66 -9.61 12.74
CA LEU A 45 -8.43 -8.36 12.02
C LEU A 45 -6.99 -8.24 11.51
N LYS A 46 -6.01 -8.70 12.30
CA LYS A 46 -4.60 -8.72 11.88
C LYS A 46 -4.38 -9.65 10.70
N ASN A 47 -5.03 -10.81 10.67
CA ASN A 47 -4.94 -11.76 9.57
C ASN A 47 -5.65 -11.20 8.32
N TRP A 48 -6.86 -10.67 8.49
CA TRP A 48 -7.59 -10.01 7.41
C TRP A 48 -6.77 -8.87 6.78
N ALA A 49 -6.21 -7.96 7.59
CA ALA A 49 -5.40 -6.86 7.09
C ALA A 49 -4.15 -7.34 6.33
N ARG A 50 -3.53 -8.45 6.75
CA ARG A 50 -2.39 -9.03 6.02
C ARG A 50 -2.81 -9.56 4.64
N GLU A 51 -3.92 -10.28 4.58
CA GLU A 51 -4.41 -10.83 3.32
C GLU A 51 -4.84 -9.73 2.35
N GLU A 52 -5.47 -8.65 2.84
CA GLU A 52 -5.87 -7.55 1.95
C GLU A 52 -4.69 -6.80 1.33
N PHE A 53 -3.64 -6.54 2.11
CA PHE A 53 -2.43 -5.92 1.56
C PHE A 53 -1.66 -6.86 0.63
N LYS A 54 -1.77 -8.18 0.84
CA LYS A 54 -1.19 -9.19 -0.06
C LYS A 54 -1.94 -9.26 -1.39
N ARG A 55 -3.28 -9.25 -1.35
CA ARG A 55 -4.16 -9.21 -2.54
C ARG A 55 -3.89 -7.96 -3.40
N ASN A 56 -3.69 -6.82 -2.76
CA ASN A 56 -3.46 -5.54 -3.45
C ASN A 56 -1.99 -5.26 -3.79
N LYS A 57 -1.06 -6.20 -3.53
CA LYS A 57 0.38 -5.99 -3.75
C LYS A 57 0.75 -5.69 -5.21
N SER A 58 0.01 -6.26 -6.16
CA SER A 58 0.16 -6.03 -7.60
C SER A 58 -0.85 -5.05 -8.19
N ALA A 59 -1.73 -4.49 -7.36
CA ALA A 59 -2.70 -3.50 -7.78
C ALA A 59 -1.94 -2.24 -8.23
N THR A 60 -1.75 -2.14 -9.55
CA THR A 60 -1.10 -1.00 -10.20
C THR A 60 -2.12 0.03 -10.65
N GLU A 61 -3.41 -0.30 -10.51
CA GLU A 61 -4.57 0.47 -10.94
C GLU A 61 -4.59 1.84 -10.25
N GLU A 62 -3.97 2.80 -10.92
CA GLU A 62 -4.31 4.20 -10.78
C GLU A 62 -5.67 4.32 -11.47
N TRP A 63 -6.76 4.29 -10.68
CA TRP A 63 -8.09 4.64 -11.19
C TRP A 63 -7.93 5.89 -12.06
N PRO A 64 -8.38 5.88 -13.32
CA PRO A 64 -8.15 6.99 -14.22
C PRO A 64 -8.68 8.27 -13.56
N PRO A 65 -7.97 9.40 -13.69
CA PRO A 65 -8.46 10.66 -13.14
C PRO A 65 -9.90 10.86 -13.65
N VAL A 66 -10.79 11.20 -12.73
CA VAL A 66 -12.18 11.56 -13.03
C VAL A 66 -12.14 12.62 -14.13
N GLY A 67 -12.45 12.21 -15.38
CA GLY A 67 -12.29 13.05 -16.56
C GLY A 67 -11.64 12.40 -17.79
N SER A 68 -11.13 11.17 -17.72
CA SER A 68 -10.69 10.47 -18.94
C SER A 68 -11.89 9.84 -19.65
N PRO A 69 -12.23 10.24 -20.89
CA PRO A 69 -13.34 9.63 -21.63
C PRO A 69 -12.87 8.24 -22.07
N ALA A 70 -13.35 7.22 -21.38
CA ALA A 70 -13.32 5.85 -21.88
C ALA A 70 -14.66 5.58 -22.58
N TYR A 71 -14.91 6.29 -23.69
CA TYR A 71 -15.76 5.98 -24.85
C TYR A 71 -15.48 7.06 -25.92
#